data_AF-A0A9E3IES8-F1
#
_entry.id   AF-A0A9E3IES8-F1
#
_cell.length_a   1.000
_cell.length_b   1.000
_cell.length_c   1.000
_cell.angle_alpha   90.00
_cell.angle_beta   90.00
_cell.angle_gamma   90.00
#
_symmetry.space_group_name_H-M   'P 1'
#
loop_
_entity.id
_entity.type
_entity.pdbx_description
1 polymer ?
#
loop_
_entity_poly.entity_id
_entity_poly.type
_entity_poly.pdbx_seq_one_letter_code
_entity_poly.pdbx_strand_id
1 'polypeptide(L)' 'LVQRHLRIGYNRAARLLEQMEQSGLVSGMSGSGNREILVPKRDE' A
#
# COMPACT_ATOMS: atom_id res chain seq x y z
N LEU A 1 -4.52 -4.40 -6.24
CA LEU A 1 -4.03 -5.72 -5.78
C LEU A 1 -4.29 -5.97 -4.29
N VAL A 2 -4.04 -5.01 -3.38
CA VAL A 2 -4.31 -5.13 -1.93
C VAL A 2 -5.74 -5.61 -1.60
N GLN A 3 -6.76 -5.01 -2.21
CA GLN A 3 -8.18 -5.40 -2.01
C GLN A 3 -8.43 -6.89 -2.30
N ARG A 4 -7.86 -7.41 -3.38
CA ARG A 4 -8.04 -8.80 -3.80
C ARG A 4 -7.23 -9.77 -2.93
N HIS A 5 -5.98 -9.44 -2.64
CA HIS A 5 -5.11 -10.29 -1.81
C HIS A 5 -5.62 -10.44 -0.38
N LEU A 6 -6.18 -9.36 0.18
CA LEU A 6 -6.71 -9.36 1.56
C LEU A 6 -8.23 -9.57 1.62
N ARG A 7 -8.91 -9.66 0.47
CA ARG A 7 -10.37 -9.79 0.36
C ARG A 7 -11.13 -8.69 1.13
N ILE A 8 -10.70 -7.44 0.95
CA ILE A 8 -11.27 -6.26 1.63
C ILE A 8 -11.83 -5.25 0.63
N GLY A 9 -12.83 -4.48 1.07
CA GLY A 9 -13.43 -3.41 0.27
C GLY A 9 -12.49 -2.21 0.04
N TYR A 10 -12.85 -1.37 -0.93
CA TYR A 10 -12.06 -0.21 -1.39
C TYR A 10 -11.64 0.72 -0.24
N ASN A 11 -12.60 1.17 0.57
CA ASN A 11 -12.35 2.12 1.66
C ASN A 11 -11.38 1.56 2.72
N ARG A 12 -11.44 0.25 2.98
CA ARG A 12 -10.52 -0.38 3.94
C ARG A 12 -9.11 -0.45 3.36
N ALA A 13 -8.97 -0.82 2.09
CA ALA A 13 -7.67 -0.85 1.43
C ALA A 13 -7.04 0.54 1.31
N ALA A 14 -7.84 1.58 1.06
CA ALA A 14 -7.37 2.96 1.01
C ALA A 14 -6.77 3.41 2.34
N ARG A 15 -7.49 3.20 3.46
CA ARG A 15 -6.98 3.51 4.81
C ARG A 15 -5.71 2.75 5.17
N LEU A 16 -5.61 1.47 4.78
CA LEU A 16 -4.39 0.70 4.99
C LEU A 16 -3.21 1.31 4.23
N LEU A 17 -3.41 1.70 2.97
CA LEU A 17 -2.36 2.34 2.17
C LEU A 17 -1.94 3.71 2.73
N GLU A 18 -2.88 4.51 3.23
CA GLU A 18 -2.58 5.78 3.92
C GLU A 18 -1.74 5.55 5.18
N GLN A 19 -2.09 4.55 5.99
CA GLN A 19 -1.31 4.19 7.17
C GLN A 19 0.09 3.69 6.79
N MET A 20 0.19 2.87 5.75
CA MET A 20 1.47 2.39 5.23
C MET A 20 2.34 3.57 4.76
N GLU A 21 1.76 4.58 4.11
CA GLU A 21 2.46 5.79 3.67
C GLU A 21 2.96 6.60 4.86
N GLN A 22 2.11 6.84 5.86
CA GLN A 22 2.47 7.55 7.09
C GLN A 22 3.59 6.84 7.87
N SER A 23 3.61 5.50 7.83
CA SER A 23 4.67 4.69 8.45
C SER A 23 5.95 4.57 7.60
N GLY A 24 5.99 5.19 6.41
CA GLY A 24 7.15 5.13 5.51
C GLY A 24 7.33 3.78 4.80
N LEU A 25 6.32 2.92 4.77
CA LEU A 25 6.39 1.59 4.13
C LEU A 25 6.12 1.66 2.62
N VAL A 26 5.27 2.59 2.20
CA VAL A 26 4.95 2.84 0.79
C VAL A 26 5.10 4.31 0.44
N SER A 27 5.36 4.60 -0.83
CA SER A 27 5.38 5.96 -1.35
C SER A 27 4.00 6.59 -1.37
N GLY A 28 3.98 7.91 -1.53
CA GLY A 28 2.80 8.62 -2.00
C GLY A 28 2.32 8.09 -3.36
N MET A 29 1.07 8.40 -3.69
CA MET A 29 0.47 8.00 -4.96
C MET A 29 1.12 8.75 -6.13
N SER A 30 1.60 8.01 -7.13
CA SER A 30 2.15 8.59 -8.35
C SER A 30 1.03 9.13 -9.25
N GLY A 31 1.39 9.91 -10.27
CA GLY A 31 0.43 10.41 -11.27
C GLY A 31 -0.32 9.32 -12.04
N SER A 32 0.16 8.08 -12.02
CA SER A 32 -0.52 6.91 -12.61
C SER A 32 -1.42 6.16 -11.62
N GLY A 33 -1.52 6.63 -10.36
CA GLY A 33 -2.33 6.00 -9.31
C GLY A 33 -1.65 4.83 -8.60
N ASN A 34 -0.39 4.54 -8.92
CA ASN A 34 0.38 3.46 -8.30
C ASN A 34 1.18 3.98 -7.09
N ARG A 35 1.51 3.06 -6.18
CA ARG A 35 2.35 3.32 -5.00
C ARG A 35 3.49 2.32 -5.00
N GLU A 36 4.69 2.76 -4.66
CA GLU A 36 5.89 1.92 -4.58
C GLU A 36 6.15 1.50 -3.14
N ILE A 37 6.80 0.34 -2.96
CA ILE A 37 7.20 -0.16 -1.63
C ILE A 37 8.60 0.38 -1.33
N LEU A 38 8.77 1.03 -0.19
CA LEU A 38 10.03 1.69 0.19
C LEU A 38 10.94 0.79 1.04
N VAL A 39 10.38 -0.27 1.61
CA VAL A 39 11.13 -1.22 2.44
C VAL A 39 11.63 -2.41 1.62
N PRO A 40 12.81 -2.96 1.93
CA PRO A 40 13.27 -4.19 1.30
C PRO A 40 12.28 -5.31 1.60
N LYS A 41 12.17 -6.27 0.66
CA LYS A 41 11.44 -7.51 0.93
C LYS A 41 12.14 -8.21 2.11
N ARG A 42 11.35 -8.81 3.00
CA ARG A 42 11.92 -9.73 3.97
C ARG A 42 12.46 -10.93 3.21
N ASP A 43 13.77 -11.13 3.29
CA ASP A 43 14.40 -12.39 2.93
C ASP A 43 14.00 -13.40 4.03
N GLU A 44 13.44 -14.54 3.64
CA GLU A 44 13.08 -15.65 4.54
C GLU A 44 14.30 -16.50 4.90
#